data_AF-A0A956R3L6-F1
#
_entry.id   AF-A0A956R3L6-F1
#
_cell.length_a   1.000
_cell.length_b   1.000
_cell.length_c   1.000
_cell.angle_alpha   90.00
_cell.angle_beta   90.00
_cell.angle_gamma   90.00
#
_symmetry.space_group_name_H-M   'P 1'
#
loop_
_entity.id
_entity.type
_entity.pdbx_description
1 polymer ?
#
loop_
_entity_poly.entity_id
_entity_poly.type
_entity_poly.pdbx_seq_one_letter_code
_entity_poly.pdbx_strand_id
1 'polypeptide(L)'
;DWFFEQWLGPYPAVDYAIGDVRSTKLADGRWRHEVAVIRDADRPLVEPVQVYLVERGGKDHYLVWNGEAAPGEPLLAQPSWHRHVFVVETEQRLELIRIDPRRRLLEESRSPVGRHNRGDNNDPLFNDRRPAKPRFLYTGVGLSLAASEFFAPGTPPQARINAVTALIAFEGSLQRDLRKSFNLLAFTDRETNVGGSATVSYYFGRKRNRQNRQLRLRTGMSVSWLNRSGLDPEGGLRLTELVRITHDTRRFTLWPERGHQLTAGVTASQTIRLDGETDHRFSLDVDGGWVQLWPLAHHHVLASRLEASMVIPLVSQPEFRSLNRGGGIGGLTGFTANELFGLAIAVAALEYRHVIVDDLRLPLLNLMWLRTIGGALFGGVETLSRCESYQGWFGGGSWYGHIGYGLTARLQILGVTPQFFRIDASVPIGRRTGQSCLGQVLP
;
A
#
# COMPACT_ATOMS: atom_id res chain seq x y z
N ASP A 1 -20.50 36.98 20.79
CA ASP A 1 -19.38 36.03 20.96
C ASP A 1 -19.66 34.55 20.78
N TRP A 2 -20.93 34.09 20.68
CA TRP A 2 -21.24 32.66 20.44
C TRP A 2 -20.58 32.06 19.18
N PHE A 3 -20.38 32.87 18.13
CA PHE A 3 -19.80 32.39 16.87
C PHE A 3 -18.36 31.93 17.04
N PHE A 4 -17.56 32.58 17.89
CA PHE A 4 -16.17 32.18 18.13
C PHE A 4 -16.07 31.01 19.11
N GLU A 5 -16.98 30.89 20.08
CA GLU A 5 -16.98 29.80 21.05
C GLU A 5 -17.11 28.41 20.40
N GLN A 6 -17.85 28.27 19.30
CA GLN A 6 -17.91 27.01 18.54
C GLN A 6 -16.58 26.62 17.86
N TRP A 7 -15.71 27.59 17.55
CA TRP A 7 -14.39 27.33 16.93
C TRP A 7 -13.30 27.06 17.96
N LEU A 8 -13.51 27.44 19.22
CA LEU A 8 -12.54 27.27 20.31
C LEU A 8 -12.73 25.95 21.08
N GLY A 9 -13.91 25.33 20.99
CA GLY A 9 -14.17 23.99 21.53
C GLY A 9 -13.81 22.85 20.56
N PRO A 10 -14.01 21.58 20.95
CA PRO A 10 -13.96 20.46 20.01
C PRO A 10 -14.90 20.72 18.83
N TYR A 11 -14.45 20.52 17.60
CA TYR A 11 -15.27 20.78 16.41
C TYR A 11 -16.47 19.82 16.33
N PRO A 12 -17.68 20.27 15.95
CA PRO A 12 -18.82 19.39 15.73
C PRO A 12 -18.55 18.35 14.64
N ALA A 13 -19.03 17.11 14.81
CA ALA A 13 -19.04 16.16 13.71
C ALA A 13 -20.14 16.59 12.73
N VAL A 14 -19.78 16.96 11.50
CA VAL A 14 -20.70 17.44 10.46
C VAL A 14 -20.44 16.78 9.11
N ASP A 15 -21.52 16.45 8.39
CA ASP A 15 -21.51 15.88 7.04
C ASP A 15 -22.33 16.79 6.10
N TYR A 16 -21.71 17.26 5.02
CA TYR A 16 -22.41 18.03 3.99
C TYR A 16 -22.69 17.18 2.76
N ALA A 17 -23.95 17.13 2.36
CA ALA A 17 -24.40 16.32 1.24
C ALA A 17 -25.09 17.11 0.12
N ILE A 18 -24.83 16.75 -1.13
CA ILE A 18 -25.70 17.16 -2.24
C ILE A 18 -26.91 16.23 -2.19
N GLY A 19 -28.08 16.82 -1.90
CA GLY A 19 -29.37 16.13 -1.92
C GLY A 19 -29.91 16.04 -3.35
N ASP A 20 -31.19 16.35 -3.51
CA ASP A 20 -31.79 16.38 -4.85
C ASP A 20 -31.22 17.51 -5.71
N VAL A 21 -31.00 17.19 -6.98
CA VAL A 21 -30.69 18.15 -8.03
C VAL A 21 -31.80 18.07 -9.07
N ARG A 22 -32.66 19.09 -9.13
CA ARG A 22 -33.73 19.16 -10.13
C ARG A 22 -33.35 20.21 -11.17
N SER A 23 -33.54 19.86 -12.43
CA SER A 23 -33.24 20.74 -13.57
C SER A 23 -34.48 20.83 -14.44
N THR A 24 -35.05 22.03 -14.56
CA THR A 24 -36.22 22.29 -15.40
C THR A 24 -35.84 23.28 -16.50
N LYS A 25 -36.25 22.98 -17.73
CA LYS A 25 -36.03 23.90 -18.85
C LYS A 25 -37.11 24.97 -18.82
N LEU A 26 -36.70 26.23 -18.89
CA LEU A 26 -37.58 27.40 -18.91
C LEU A 26 -38.07 27.69 -20.33
N ALA A 27 -39.13 28.50 -20.44
CA ALA A 27 -39.75 28.85 -21.72
C ALA A 27 -38.81 29.63 -22.67
N ASP A 28 -37.84 30.36 -22.12
CA ASP A 28 -36.82 31.11 -22.84
C ASP A 28 -35.62 30.25 -23.29
N GLY A 29 -35.66 28.94 -23.04
CA GLY A 29 -34.61 28.00 -23.41
C GLY A 29 -33.51 27.81 -22.36
N ARG A 30 -33.44 28.66 -21.33
CA ARG A 30 -32.51 28.51 -20.19
C ARG A 30 -32.92 27.35 -19.28
N TRP A 31 -32.07 27.01 -18.33
CA TRP A 31 -32.32 26.00 -17.32
C TRP A 31 -32.42 26.62 -15.93
N ARG A 32 -33.42 26.21 -15.14
CA ARG A 32 -33.47 26.45 -13.71
C ARG A 32 -33.03 25.20 -12.98
N HIS A 33 -32.08 25.36 -12.07
CA HIS A 33 -31.54 24.28 -11.25
C HIS A 33 -31.84 24.54 -9.78
N GLU A 34 -32.46 23.56 -9.14
CA GLU A 34 -32.63 23.49 -7.70
C GLU A 34 -31.63 22.49 -7.15
N VAL A 35 -30.60 22.97 -6.45
CA VAL A 35 -29.53 22.16 -5.87
C VAL A 35 -29.69 22.15 -4.36
N ALA A 36 -30.15 21.03 -3.82
CA ALA A 36 -30.25 20.86 -2.37
C ALA A 36 -28.88 20.54 -1.77
N VAL A 37 -28.49 21.29 -0.75
CA VAL A 37 -27.36 21.01 0.13
C VAL A 37 -27.88 20.69 1.52
N ILE A 38 -27.52 19.53 2.03
CA ILE A 38 -27.92 19.02 3.34
C ILE A 38 -26.73 19.22 4.28
N ARG A 39 -26.99 19.80 5.45
CA ARG A 39 -26.10 19.75 6.61
C ARG A 39 -26.66 18.74 7.59
N ASP A 40 -25.82 17.82 8.03
CA ASP A 40 -26.12 16.92 9.14
C ASP A 40 -25.00 17.04 10.19
N ALA A 41 -25.27 17.72 11.30
CA ALA A 41 -24.32 17.96 12.39
C ALA A 41 -24.79 17.30 13.70
N ASP A 42 -23.85 16.86 14.54
CA ASP A 42 -24.14 16.23 15.84
C ASP A 42 -24.71 17.20 16.88
N ARG A 43 -24.50 18.49 16.67
CA ARG A 43 -25.07 19.60 17.43
C ARG A 43 -25.28 20.80 16.51
N PRO A 44 -25.98 21.86 16.96
CA PRO A 44 -26.13 23.08 16.17
C PRO A 44 -24.78 23.65 15.71
N LEU A 45 -24.70 24.02 14.44
CA LEU A 45 -23.49 24.53 13.78
C LEU A 45 -23.89 25.64 12.80
N VAL A 46 -23.12 26.72 12.75
CA VAL A 46 -23.20 27.74 11.69
C VAL A 46 -21.82 27.89 11.08
N GLU A 47 -21.66 27.38 9.87
CA GLU A 47 -20.41 27.43 9.09
C GLU A 47 -20.73 27.77 7.61
N PRO A 48 -20.05 28.76 7.01
CA PRO A 48 -20.24 29.09 5.60
C PRO A 48 -19.84 27.95 4.66
N VAL A 49 -20.78 27.50 3.84
CA VAL A 49 -20.61 26.44 2.84
C VAL A 49 -20.55 27.07 1.46
N GLN A 50 -19.51 26.74 0.69
CA GLN A 50 -19.44 27.11 -0.72
C GLN A 50 -19.87 25.95 -1.61
N VAL A 51 -20.57 26.26 -2.69
CA VAL A 51 -20.93 25.31 -3.74
C VAL A 51 -20.42 25.84 -5.06
N TYR A 52 -19.70 24.99 -5.78
CA TYR A 52 -19.21 25.27 -7.12
C TYR A 52 -19.99 24.45 -8.14
N LEU A 53 -20.49 25.12 -9.17
CA LEU A 53 -21.26 24.52 -10.25
C LEU A 53 -20.58 24.81 -11.57
N VAL A 54 -20.62 23.84 -12.49
CA VAL A 54 -20.14 24.00 -13.87
C VAL A 54 -21.29 23.65 -14.81
N GLU A 55 -21.61 24.56 -15.71
CA GLU A 55 -22.53 24.29 -16.83
C GLU A 55 -21.87 23.37 -17.86
N ARG A 56 -22.66 22.56 -18.57
CA ARG A 56 -22.19 21.99 -19.85
C ARG A 56 -21.73 23.16 -20.73
N GLY A 57 -20.51 23.07 -21.26
CA GLY A 57 -19.86 24.20 -21.94
C GLY A 57 -18.85 24.98 -21.09
N GLY A 58 -18.68 24.63 -19.80
CA GLY A 58 -17.56 25.08 -18.97
C GLY A 58 -17.73 26.42 -18.24
N LYS A 59 -18.95 26.96 -18.15
CA LYS A 59 -19.23 28.19 -17.39
C LYS A 59 -19.35 27.89 -15.90
N ASP A 60 -18.61 28.66 -15.10
CA ASP A 60 -18.43 28.45 -13.66
C ASP A 60 -19.36 29.32 -12.81
N HIS A 61 -19.89 28.75 -11.72
CA HIS A 61 -20.69 29.48 -10.73
C HIS A 61 -20.24 29.16 -9.31
N TYR A 62 -20.18 30.17 -8.45
CA TYR A 62 -19.87 30.04 -7.03
C TYR A 62 -21.03 30.55 -6.19
N LEU A 63 -21.62 29.65 -5.42
CA LEU A 63 -22.71 29.93 -4.50
C LEU A 63 -22.21 29.80 -3.06
N VAL A 64 -22.78 30.59 -2.15
CA VAL A 64 -22.41 30.57 -0.74
C VAL A 64 -23.66 30.51 0.10
N TRP A 65 -23.71 29.53 1.00
CA TRP A 65 -24.67 29.49 2.10
C TRP A 65 -23.91 29.90 3.37
N ASN A 66 -24.44 30.85 4.12
CA ASN A 66 -23.84 31.28 5.39
C ASN A 66 -23.88 30.22 6.50
N GLY A 67 -24.55 29.08 6.27
CA GLY A 67 -24.69 28.02 7.25
C GLY A 67 -25.83 28.26 8.24
N GLU A 68 -26.69 29.25 8.04
CA GLU A 68 -27.85 29.45 8.91
C GLU A 68 -29.03 28.64 8.37
N ALA A 69 -29.65 27.86 9.24
CA ALA A 69 -30.87 27.12 8.93
C ALA A 69 -32.12 27.93 9.29
N ALA A 70 -32.01 28.78 10.30
CA ALA A 70 -33.00 29.79 10.67
C ALA A 70 -32.28 31.16 10.80
N PRO A 71 -32.30 31.99 9.75
CA PRO A 71 -31.59 33.27 9.76
C PRO A 71 -31.99 34.15 10.95
N GLY A 72 -31.00 34.69 11.68
CA GLY A 72 -31.22 35.55 12.84
C GLY A 72 -31.42 34.83 14.19
N GLU A 73 -31.61 33.51 14.19
CA GLU A 73 -31.72 32.73 15.43
C GLU A 73 -30.34 32.42 16.06
N PRO A 74 -30.22 32.40 17.39
CA PRO A 74 -28.97 32.07 18.08
C PRO A 74 -28.52 30.63 17.80
N LEU A 75 -27.21 30.34 17.94
CA LEU A 75 -26.62 29.02 17.62
C LEU A 75 -27.37 27.85 18.24
N LEU A 76 -27.73 27.94 19.53
CA LEU A 76 -28.41 26.85 20.23
C LEU A 76 -29.83 26.56 19.69
N ALA A 77 -30.44 27.52 19.00
CA ALA A 77 -31.74 27.35 18.35
C ALA A 77 -31.61 26.87 16.89
N GLN A 78 -30.40 26.86 16.32
CA GLN A 78 -30.18 26.32 14.97
C GLN A 78 -30.38 24.80 14.99
N PRO A 79 -31.14 24.21 14.06
CA PRO A 79 -31.26 22.77 13.97
C PRO A 79 -29.94 22.15 13.54
N SER A 80 -29.60 20.99 14.11
CA SER A 80 -28.39 20.26 13.76
C SER A 80 -28.46 19.66 12.35
N TRP A 81 -29.67 19.36 11.86
CA TRP A 81 -29.94 18.94 10.49
C TRP A 81 -30.69 20.03 9.71
N HIS A 82 -30.27 20.34 8.49
CA HIS A 82 -30.97 21.29 7.62
C HIS A 82 -30.77 20.99 6.13
N ARG A 83 -31.76 21.33 5.31
CA ARG A 83 -31.69 21.26 3.84
C ARG A 83 -31.83 22.67 3.25
N HIS A 84 -30.72 23.22 2.77
CA HIS A 84 -30.69 24.47 2.02
C HIS A 84 -30.85 24.19 0.53
N VAL A 85 -31.63 24.99 -0.21
CA VAL A 85 -31.82 24.81 -1.65
C VAL A 85 -31.30 26.05 -2.37
N PHE A 86 -30.26 25.88 -3.18
CA PHE A 86 -29.83 26.89 -4.11
C PHE A 86 -30.70 26.85 -5.36
N VAL A 87 -31.16 28.01 -5.81
CA VAL A 87 -31.81 28.19 -7.11
C VAL A 87 -30.86 28.97 -8.00
N VAL A 88 -30.45 28.37 -9.12
CA VAL A 88 -29.59 29.03 -10.12
C VAL A 88 -30.20 28.86 -11.50
N GLU A 89 -30.15 29.92 -12.31
CA GLU A 89 -30.56 29.89 -13.71
C GLU A 89 -29.32 29.96 -14.61
N THR A 90 -29.23 29.03 -15.55
CA THR A 90 -28.06 28.82 -16.42
C THR A 90 -28.49 28.72 -17.88
N GLU A 91 -27.56 28.92 -18.81
CA GLU A 91 -27.86 28.77 -20.24
C GLU A 91 -27.93 27.29 -20.64
N GLN A 92 -27.05 26.47 -20.04
CA GLN A 92 -27.00 25.04 -20.27
C GLN A 92 -27.23 24.24 -18.99
N ARG A 93 -27.52 22.94 -19.16
CA ARG A 93 -27.69 22.02 -18.03
C ARG A 93 -26.37 21.89 -17.26
N LEU A 94 -26.44 21.80 -15.93
CA LEU A 94 -25.28 21.51 -15.08
C LEU A 94 -24.57 20.21 -15.47
N GLU A 95 -23.24 20.26 -15.45
CA GLU A 95 -22.33 19.14 -15.65
C GLU A 95 -21.72 18.65 -14.32
N LEU A 96 -21.26 19.60 -13.49
CA LEU A 96 -20.57 19.31 -12.23
C LEU A 96 -21.16 20.15 -11.09
N ILE A 97 -21.26 19.52 -9.92
CA ILE A 97 -21.64 20.18 -8.66
C ILE A 97 -20.66 19.71 -7.61
N ARG A 98 -20.06 20.65 -6.87
CA ARG A 98 -19.08 20.34 -5.83
C ARG A 98 -19.30 21.21 -4.60
N ILE A 99 -19.44 20.56 -3.45
CA ILE A 99 -19.41 21.23 -2.15
C ILE A 99 -17.95 21.52 -1.79
N ASP A 100 -17.72 22.73 -1.30
CA ASP A 100 -16.46 23.26 -0.82
C ASP A 100 -15.25 22.91 -1.72
N PRO A 101 -15.17 23.53 -2.92
CA PRO A 101 -14.07 23.26 -3.85
C PRO A 101 -12.69 23.52 -3.24
N ARG A 102 -12.61 24.42 -2.24
CA ARG A 102 -11.37 24.85 -1.57
C ARG A 102 -11.01 24.03 -0.33
N ARG A 103 -11.84 23.06 0.09
CA ARG A 103 -11.56 22.14 1.21
C ARG A 103 -11.28 22.86 2.54
N ARG A 104 -12.09 23.87 2.85
CA ARG A 104 -12.09 24.58 4.13
C ARG A 104 -12.94 23.90 5.20
N LEU A 105 -13.95 23.14 4.81
CA LEU A 105 -14.85 22.45 5.73
C LEU A 105 -14.13 21.26 6.39
N LEU A 106 -14.28 21.15 7.71
CA LEU A 106 -13.86 19.99 8.49
C LEU A 106 -15.04 19.02 8.61
N GLU A 107 -15.09 18.04 7.72
CA GLU A 107 -16.21 17.11 7.64
C GLU A 107 -15.88 15.73 8.23
N GLU A 108 -16.86 15.16 8.92
CA GLU A 108 -16.87 13.76 9.35
C GLU A 108 -18.16 13.08 8.86
N SER A 109 -18.05 11.89 8.26
CA SER A 109 -19.24 11.24 7.70
C SER A 109 -20.21 10.83 8.81
N ARG A 110 -21.42 11.39 8.77
CA ARG A 110 -22.55 11.09 9.67
C ARG A 110 -23.54 10.09 9.09
N SER A 111 -23.31 9.65 7.84
CA SER A 111 -24.13 8.62 7.18
C SER A 111 -24.51 7.48 8.15
N PRO A 112 -25.81 7.16 8.31
CA PRO A 112 -26.29 6.25 9.34
C PRO A 112 -25.52 4.93 9.34
N VAL A 113 -25.09 4.53 10.53
CA VAL A 113 -24.46 3.24 10.76
C VAL A 113 -25.54 2.17 10.58
N GLY A 114 -25.55 1.50 9.43
CA GLY A 114 -26.39 0.34 9.16
C GLY A 114 -25.59 -0.97 9.23
N ARG A 115 -26.27 -2.11 9.10
CA ARG A 115 -25.64 -3.44 9.06
C ARG A 115 -24.50 -3.55 8.02
N HIS A 116 -24.56 -2.73 6.96
CA HIS A 116 -23.60 -2.70 5.85
C HIS A 116 -22.85 -1.37 5.66
N ASN A 117 -23.10 -0.36 6.50
CA ASN A 117 -22.44 0.95 6.41
C ASN A 117 -22.04 1.38 7.81
N ARG A 118 -20.76 1.58 8.12
CA ARG A 118 -20.33 2.27 9.33
C ARG A 118 -19.92 3.68 8.91
N GLY A 119 -20.47 4.73 9.53
CA GLY A 119 -20.23 6.13 9.17
C GLY A 119 -18.74 6.49 9.05
N ASP A 120 -17.89 5.82 9.80
CA ASP A 120 -16.43 5.97 9.75
C ASP A 120 -15.78 5.49 8.44
N ASN A 121 -16.52 4.86 7.53
CA ASN A 121 -16.00 4.30 6.28
C ASN A 121 -16.20 5.21 5.08
N ASN A 122 -17.08 6.19 5.17
CA ASN A 122 -17.29 7.15 4.10
C ASN A 122 -16.40 8.38 4.34
N ASP A 123 -15.81 8.90 3.27
CA ASP A 123 -15.10 10.19 3.29
C ASP A 123 -16.06 11.25 2.74
N PRO A 124 -16.33 12.32 3.50
CA PRO A 124 -17.36 13.29 3.15
C PRO A 124 -17.21 13.94 1.78
N LEU A 125 -15.97 14.09 1.32
CA LEU A 125 -15.62 14.62 0.01
C LEU A 125 -16.36 13.93 -1.15
N PHE A 126 -16.71 12.66 -0.97
CA PHE A 126 -17.33 11.87 -2.01
C PHE A 126 -18.83 11.69 -1.71
N ASN A 127 -19.68 12.54 -2.29
CA ASN A 127 -21.10 12.65 -1.94
C ASN A 127 -22.02 11.53 -2.48
N ASP A 128 -21.66 10.90 -3.61
CA ASP A 128 -22.41 9.77 -4.21
C ASP A 128 -22.12 8.42 -3.50
N ARG A 129 -22.47 8.32 -2.21
CA ARG A 129 -22.04 7.22 -1.31
C ARG A 129 -22.94 5.98 -1.39
N ARG A 130 -24.06 6.08 -2.09
CA ARG A 130 -25.05 5.01 -2.21
C ARG A 130 -25.67 4.98 -3.61
N PRO A 131 -25.82 3.80 -4.23
CA PRO A 131 -25.32 2.49 -3.77
C PRO A 131 -23.79 2.37 -3.89
N ALA A 132 -23.19 1.44 -3.15
CA ALA A 132 -21.76 1.15 -3.31
C ALA A 132 -21.50 0.58 -4.72
N LYS A 133 -20.61 1.23 -5.48
CA LYS A 133 -20.28 0.82 -6.85
C LYS A 133 -19.06 -0.10 -6.84
N PRO A 134 -19.08 -1.27 -7.49
CA PRO A 134 -17.88 -2.08 -7.63
C PRO A 134 -16.84 -1.35 -8.48
N ARG A 135 -15.56 -1.53 -8.14
CA ARG A 135 -14.42 -0.97 -8.83
C ARG A 135 -13.39 -2.07 -9.03
N PHE A 136 -12.88 -2.22 -10.24
CA PHE A 136 -11.77 -3.10 -10.57
C PHE A 136 -10.71 -2.28 -11.27
N LEU A 137 -9.53 -2.15 -10.68
CA LEU A 137 -8.43 -1.33 -11.17
C LEU A 137 -7.22 -2.20 -11.46
N TYR A 138 -6.58 -1.92 -12.59
CA TYR A 138 -5.18 -2.27 -12.75
C TYR A 138 -4.34 -1.40 -11.81
N THR A 139 -3.57 -2.03 -10.91
CA THR A 139 -2.78 -1.31 -9.89
C THR A 139 -1.31 -1.20 -10.24
N GLY A 140 -0.80 -2.01 -11.16
CA GLY A 140 0.52 -1.81 -11.73
C GLY A 140 1.20 -3.07 -12.25
N VAL A 141 2.41 -2.85 -12.77
CA VAL A 141 3.38 -3.87 -13.16
C VAL A 141 4.64 -3.66 -12.34
N GLY A 142 5.29 -4.74 -11.93
CA GLY A 142 6.59 -4.72 -11.28
C GLY A 142 7.57 -5.58 -12.04
N LEU A 143 8.81 -5.09 -12.18
CA LEU A 143 9.93 -5.83 -12.73
C LEU A 143 11.11 -5.67 -11.78
N SER A 144 11.72 -6.79 -11.43
CA SER A 144 12.94 -6.83 -10.62
C SER A 144 13.95 -7.74 -11.28
N LEU A 145 15.19 -7.26 -11.38
CA LEU A 145 16.30 -7.97 -11.98
C LEU A 145 17.45 -8.02 -11.00
N ALA A 146 17.92 -9.21 -10.65
CA ALA A 146 19.17 -9.33 -9.92
C ALA A 146 20.34 -9.45 -10.89
N ALA A 147 21.02 -8.34 -11.11
CA ALA A 147 22.16 -8.25 -12.01
C ALA A 147 23.28 -9.26 -11.68
N SER A 148 23.55 -9.48 -10.38
CA SER A 148 24.58 -10.42 -9.92
C SER A 148 24.32 -11.87 -10.34
N GLU A 149 23.07 -12.28 -10.50
CA GLU A 149 22.70 -13.63 -10.94
C GLU A 149 22.52 -13.69 -12.46
N PHE A 150 22.01 -12.61 -13.05
CA PHE A 150 21.79 -12.51 -14.50
C PHE A 150 23.10 -12.46 -15.29
N PHE A 151 24.09 -11.73 -14.80
CA PHE A 151 25.39 -11.53 -15.46
C PHE A 151 26.49 -12.47 -14.95
N ALA A 152 26.18 -13.40 -14.04
CA ALA A 152 27.18 -14.35 -13.55
C ALA A 152 27.73 -15.23 -14.70
N PRO A 153 29.06 -15.43 -14.76
CA PRO A 153 29.68 -16.33 -15.73
C PRO A 153 29.14 -17.76 -15.57
N GLY A 154 28.75 -18.39 -16.68
CA GLY A 154 28.25 -19.78 -16.67
C GLY A 154 26.75 -19.94 -16.40
N THR A 155 26.00 -18.86 -16.10
CA THR A 155 24.54 -18.96 -15.90
C THR A 155 23.82 -19.37 -17.21
N PRO A 156 23.10 -20.51 -17.22
CA PRO A 156 22.32 -20.97 -18.39
C PRO A 156 21.25 -19.95 -18.82
N PRO A 157 20.85 -19.91 -20.10
CA PRO A 157 19.81 -18.98 -20.59
C PRO A 157 18.50 -19.05 -19.80
N GLN A 158 18.08 -20.26 -19.42
CA GLN A 158 16.87 -20.48 -18.60
C GLN A 158 16.98 -19.83 -17.22
N ALA A 159 18.13 -19.97 -16.56
CA ALA A 159 18.38 -19.40 -15.23
C ALA A 159 18.46 -17.86 -15.28
N ARG A 160 18.90 -17.27 -16.41
CA ARG A 160 18.85 -15.81 -16.62
C ARG A 160 17.43 -15.28 -16.74
N ILE A 161 16.55 -16.00 -17.44
CA ILE A 161 15.13 -15.64 -17.51
C ILE A 161 14.50 -15.72 -16.12
N ASN A 162 14.81 -16.77 -15.36
CA ASN A 162 14.34 -16.93 -13.98
C ASN A 162 14.86 -15.85 -13.03
N ALA A 163 16.01 -15.24 -13.31
CA ALA A 163 16.53 -14.12 -12.51
C ALA A 163 15.71 -12.82 -12.66
N VAL A 164 14.76 -12.78 -13.61
CA VAL A 164 13.79 -11.70 -13.79
C VAL A 164 12.50 -12.06 -13.04
N THR A 165 12.14 -11.25 -12.06
CA THR A 165 10.82 -11.33 -11.43
C THR A 165 9.91 -10.32 -12.11
N ALA A 166 8.75 -10.79 -12.58
CA ALA A 166 7.72 -9.94 -13.16
C ALA A 166 6.38 -10.17 -12.45
N LEU A 167 5.63 -9.09 -12.26
CA LEU A 167 4.29 -9.16 -11.67
C LEU A 167 3.34 -8.17 -12.32
N ILE A 168 2.06 -8.54 -12.37
CA ILE A 168 0.95 -7.71 -12.80
C ILE A 168 -0.11 -7.78 -11.71
N ALA A 169 -0.56 -6.63 -11.22
CA ALA A 169 -1.46 -6.52 -10.08
C ALA A 169 -2.78 -5.84 -10.46
N PHE A 170 -3.86 -6.35 -9.89
CA PHE A 170 -5.20 -5.78 -9.96
C PHE A 170 -5.82 -5.68 -8.58
N GLU A 171 -6.64 -4.67 -8.37
CA GLU A 171 -7.40 -4.45 -7.14
C GLU A 171 -8.89 -4.34 -7.45
N GLY A 172 -9.68 -5.22 -6.85
CA GLY A 172 -11.12 -5.11 -6.74
C GLY A 172 -11.50 -4.48 -5.40
N SER A 173 -12.36 -3.48 -5.38
CA SER A 173 -12.93 -2.94 -4.15
C SER A 173 -14.32 -2.39 -4.41
N LEU A 174 -15.07 -2.09 -3.36
CA LEU A 174 -16.20 -1.17 -3.51
C LEU A 174 -15.63 0.25 -3.52
N GLN A 175 -16.13 1.09 -4.41
CA GLN A 175 -15.75 2.49 -4.47
C GLN A 175 -16.02 3.12 -3.09
N ARG A 176 -14.97 3.74 -2.51
CA ARG A 176 -14.99 4.40 -1.19
C ARG A 176 -15.08 3.45 0.02
N ASP A 177 -15.08 2.13 -0.17
CA ASP A 177 -14.91 1.21 0.96
C ASP A 177 -13.42 1.07 1.30
N LEU A 178 -13.03 1.59 2.46
CA LEU A 178 -11.66 1.50 2.96
C LEU A 178 -11.40 0.24 3.79
N ARG A 179 -12.41 -0.61 4.00
CA ARG A 179 -12.34 -1.81 4.85
C ARG A 179 -12.11 -3.08 4.08
N LYS A 180 -12.47 -3.14 2.80
CA LYS A 180 -12.38 -4.38 2.02
C LYS A 180 -11.77 -4.11 0.67
N SER A 181 -10.68 -4.82 0.39
CA SER A 181 -10.13 -4.89 -0.95
C SER A 181 -9.80 -6.33 -1.28
N PHE A 182 -9.91 -6.65 -2.55
CA PHE A 182 -9.51 -7.89 -3.16
C PHE A 182 -8.35 -7.59 -4.10
N ASN A 183 -7.27 -8.36 -4.04
CA ASN A 183 -6.12 -8.18 -4.91
C ASN A 183 -5.88 -9.47 -5.69
N LEU A 184 -5.65 -9.32 -6.99
CA LEU A 184 -5.19 -10.39 -7.87
C LEU A 184 -3.79 -10.06 -8.33
N LEU A 185 -2.92 -11.05 -8.33
CA LEU A 185 -1.56 -10.95 -8.83
C LEU A 185 -1.31 -12.11 -9.78
N ALA A 186 -0.76 -11.82 -10.96
CA ALA A 186 -0.07 -12.82 -11.78
C ALA A 186 1.42 -12.52 -11.70
N PHE A 187 2.25 -13.54 -11.52
CA PHE A 187 3.69 -13.36 -11.34
C PHE A 187 4.51 -14.51 -11.93
N THR A 188 5.78 -14.22 -12.17
CA THR A 188 6.85 -15.18 -12.42
C THR A 188 8.07 -14.75 -11.63
N ASP A 189 8.81 -15.72 -11.10
CA ASP A 189 10.01 -15.49 -10.32
C ASP A 189 11.01 -16.64 -10.51
N ARG A 190 12.04 -16.66 -9.68
CA ARG A 190 13.16 -17.59 -9.77
C ARG A 190 12.80 -19.03 -9.52
N GLU A 191 11.70 -19.29 -8.81
CA GLU A 191 11.23 -20.62 -8.46
C GLU A 191 9.97 -20.98 -9.26
N THR A 192 9.26 -19.98 -9.78
CA THR A 192 7.94 -20.07 -10.37
C THR A 192 7.95 -19.67 -11.84
N ASN A 193 7.67 -20.63 -12.73
CA ASN A 193 7.45 -20.33 -14.15
C ASN A 193 6.25 -19.40 -14.32
N VAL A 194 5.11 -19.76 -13.70
CA VAL A 194 3.88 -18.97 -13.71
C VAL A 194 3.15 -19.18 -12.39
N GLY A 195 2.77 -18.08 -11.75
CA GLY A 195 2.04 -18.06 -10.50
C GLY A 195 0.87 -17.09 -10.51
N GLY A 196 -0.15 -17.40 -9.74
CA GLY A 196 -1.30 -16.54 -9.50
C GLY A 196 -1.58 -16.45 -8.02
N SER A 197 -1.98 -15.28 -7.52
CA SER A 197 -2.46 -15.13 -6.15
C SER A 197 -3.74 -14.31 -6.08
N ALA A 198 -4.59 -14.69 -5.13
CA ALA A 198 -5.79 -13.98 -4.76
C ALA A 198 -5.72 -13.64 -3.27
N THR A 199 -5.92 -12.38 -2.93
CA THR A 199 -5.83 -11.90 -1.55
C THR A 199 -7.04 -11.05 -1.20
N VAL A 200 -7.68 -11.32 -0.07
CA VAL A 200 -8.64 -10.42 0.57
C VAL A 200 -7.96 -9.67 1.70
N SER A 201 -8.11 -8.35 1.73
CA SER A 201 -7.65 -7.49 2.83
C SER A 201 -8.85 -6.87 3.53
N TYR A 202 -8.91 -7.10 4.84
CA TYR A 202 -9.84 -6.47 5.76
C TYR A 202 -9.11 -5.41 6.57
N TYR A 203 -9.55 -4.16 6.50
CA TYR A 203 -8.94 -3.06 7.23
C TYR A 203 -9.80 -2.66 8.43
N PHE A 204 -9.12 -2.27 9.52
CA PHE A 204 -9.73 -1.90 10.80
C PHE A 204 -8.98 -0.73 11.44
N GLY A 205 -9.51 -0.25 12.57
CA GLY A 205 -8.93 0.87 13.30
C GLY A 205 -9.13 2.22 12.60
N ARG A 206 -8.33 3.21 13.01
CA ARG A 206 -8.41 4.59 12.52
C ARG A 206 -8.00 4.69 11.05
N LYS A 207 -8.55 5.66 10.32
CA LYS A 207 -8.08 6.00 8.97
C LYS A 207 -6.63 6.48 9.06
N ARG A 208 -5.77 5.92 8.22
CA ARG A 208 -4.38 6.35 8.05
C ARG A 208 -4.29 7.49 7.03
N ASN A 209 -5.06 7.36 5.96
CA ASN A 209 -5.29 8.37 4.95
C ASN A 209 -6.69 8.17 4.34
N ARG A 210 -7.04 8.95 3.31
CA ARG A 210 -8.36 8.85 2.65
C ARG A 210 -8.62 7.53 1.93
N GLN A 211 -7.61 6.67 1.78
CA GLN A 211 -7.67 5.43 1.01
C GLN A 211 -7.41 4.17 1.85
N ASN A 212 -6.88 4.30 3.07
CA ASN A 212 -6.43 3.16 3.88
C ASN A 212 -6.63 3.41 5.36
N ARG A 213 -6.82 2.32 6.12
CA ARG A 213 -6.79 2.33 7.59
C ARG A 213 -5.48 1.75 8.13
N GLN A 214 -5.25 1.97 9.41
CA GLN A 214 -4.01 1.60 10.07
C GLN A 214 -3.87 0.08 10.26
N LEU A 215 -4.94 -0.62 10.63
CA LEU A 215 -4.91 -2.07 10.83
C LEU A 215 -5.38 -2.79 9.57
N ARG A 216 -4.74 -3.90 9.22
CA ARG A 216 -5.11 -4.74 8.08
C ARG A 216 -4.91 -6.21 8.44
N LEU A 217 -5.94 -7.03 8.30
CA LEU A 217 -5.86 -8.48 8.20
C LEU A 217 -5.89 -8.85 6.72
N ARG A 218 -4.87 -9.53 6.26
CA ARG A 218 -4.70 -10.00 4.90
C ARG A 218 -4.80 -11.52 4.91
N THR A 219 -5.70 -12.08 4.11
CA THR A 219 -5.77 -13.52 3.86
C THR A 219 -5.61 -13.75 2.37
N GLY A 220 -4.77 -14.70 1.97
CA GLY A 220 -4.54 -14.95 0.56
C GLY A 220 -4.17 -16.39 0.28
N MET A 221 -4.32 -16.75 -1.00
CA MET A 221 -3.92 -18.02 -1.54
C MET A 221 -3.13 -17.74 -2.82
N SER A 222 -2.04 -18.47 -3.05
CA SER A 222 -1.33 -18.50 -4.31
C SER A 222 -1.12 -19.92 -4.82
N VAL A 223 -1.13 -20.05 -6.13
CA VAL A 223 -0.86 -21.28 -6.85
C VAL A 223 0.27 -20.98 -7.81
N SER A 224 1.33 -21.78 -7.76
CA SER A 224 2.57 -21.54 -8.49
C SER A 224 3.02 -22.81 -9.17
N TRP A 225 3.25 -22.72 -10.49
CA TRP A 225 3.90 -23.80 -11.24
C TRP A 225 5.40 -23.64 -11.13
N LEU A 226 6.03 -24.58 -10.44
CA LEU A 226 7.46 -24.51 -10.12
C LEU A 226 8.30 -24.85 -11.35
N ASN A 227 9.40 -24.12 -11.51
CA ASN A 227 10.39 -24.44 -12.51
C ASN A 227 11.27 -25.64 -12.08
N ARG A 228 12.14 -26.10 -12.98
CA ARG A 228 13.12 -27.17 -12.67
C ARG A 228 14.56 -26.66 -12.75
N SER A 229 14.72 -25.35 -12.92
CA SER A 229 15.99 -24.69 -13.16
C SER A 229 16.30 -23.78 -11.97
N GLY A 230 16.91 -24.38 -10.95
CA GLY A 230 17.27 -23.75 -9.68
C GLY A 230 18.00 -24.72 -8.74
N LEU A 231 18.12 -24.36 -7.47
CA LEU A 231 18.71 -25.21 -6.42
C LEU A 231 17.85 -26.44 -6.11
N ASP A 232 16.55 -26.36 -6.38
CA ASP A 232 15.61 -27.48 -6.35
C ASP A 232 15.29 -27.90 -7.80
N PRO A 233 15.82 -29.06 -8.27
CA PRO A 233 15.58 -29.54 -9.63
C PRO A 233 14.18 -30.15 -9.80
N GLU A 234 13.55 -30.54 -8.70
CA GLU A 234 12.22 -31.13 -8.69
C GLU A 234 11.15 -30.05 -8.96
N GLY A 235 10.33 -30.23 -9.99
CA GLY A 235 9.24 -29.30 -10.32
C GLY A 235 8.02 -29.49 -9.42
N GLY A 236 6.85 -29.09 -9.92
CA GLY A 236 5.56 -29.39 -9.28
C GLY A 236 4.66 -28.18 -9.15
N LEU A 237 3.60 -28.35 -8.36
CA LEU A 237 2.64 -27.31 -8.04
C LEU A 237 2.81 -26.89 -6.58
N ARG A 238 3.01 -25.60 -6.32
CA ARG A 238 3.02 -25.06 -4.96
C ARG A 238 1.72 -24.32 -4.67
N LEU A 239 1.01 -24.75 -3.65
CA LEU A 239 -0.08 -24.02 -3.02
C LEU A 239 0.49 -23.27 -1.82
N THR A 240 0.14 -22.00 -1.66
CA THR A 240 0.54 -21.21 -0.50
C THR A 240 -0.66 -20.46 0.05
N GLU A 241 -0.88 -20.56 1.35
CA GLU A 241 -1.95 -19.87 2.06
C GLU A 241 -1.31 -18.92 3.08
N LEU A 242 -1.78 -17.68 3.12
CA LEU A 242 -1.23 -16.63 3.97
C LEU A 242 -2.32 -16.03 4.84
N VAL A 243 -2.01 -15.85 6.13
CA VAL A 243 -2.75 -14.95 7.03
C VAL A 243 -1.76 -13.98 7.64
N ARG A 244 -1.96 -12.68 7.43
CA ARG A 244 -1.06 -11.64 7.96
C ARG A 244 -1.83 -10.47 8.56
N ILE A 245 -1.49 -10.10 9.78
CA ILE A 245 -1.94 -8.85 10.40
C ILE A 245 -0.87 -7.78 10.24
N THR A 246 -1.30 -6.56 9.96
CA THR A 246 -0.43 -5.40 9.79
C THR A 246 -1.03 -4.21 10.52
N HIS A 247 -0.23 -3.52 11.31
CA HIS A 247 -0.52 -2.18 11.81
C HIS A 247 0.46 -1.20 11.17
N ASP A 248 -0.03 -0.24 10.37
CA ASP A 248 0.80 0.68 9.59
C ASP A 248 0.31 2.12 9.76
N THR A 249 1.17 3.00 10.27
CA THR A 249 0.88 4.43 10.46
C THR A 249 1.53 5.32 9.39
N ARG A 250 2.29 4.74 8.46
CA ARG A 250 3.02 5.48 7.42
C ARG A 250 2.05 6.00 6.36
N ARG A 251 2.15 7.28 6.00
CA ARG A 251 1.19 7.90 5.06
C ARG A 251 1.37 7.47 3.60
N PHE A 252 2.62 7.27 3.18
CA PHE A 252 3.00 6.93 1.81
C PHE A 252 3.79 5.62 1.79
N THR A 253 3.30 4.60 1.10
CA THR A 253 3.91 3.25 1.14
C THR A 253 5.27 3.20 0.46
N LEU A 254 5.44 3.88 -0.68
CA LEU A 254 6.66 3.78 -1.51
C LEU A 254 7.85 4.57 -0.96
N TRP A 255 7.59 5.70 -0.30
CA TRP A 255 8.64 6.48 0.36
C TRP A 255 8.11 7.13 1.64
N PRO A 256 7.97 6.35 2.71
CA PRO A 256 7.49 6.88 3.96
C PRO A 256 8.62 7.67 4.65
N GLU A 257 8.28 8.86 5.14
CA GLU A 257 9.22 9.74 5.89
C GLU A 257 9.02 9.68 7.41
N ARG A 258 7.88 9.15 7.85
CA ARG A 258 7.51 9.03 9.26
C ARG A 258 6.51 7.90 9.48
N GLY A 259 6.41 7.48 10.74
CA GLY A 259 5.51 6.43 11.19
C GLY A 259 6.19 5.08 11.29
N HIS A 260 5.39 4.05 11.51
CA HIS A 260 5.87 2.70 11.73
C HIS A 260 4.96 1.67 11.09
N GLN A 261 5.49 0.46 10.94
CA GLN A 261 4.76 -0.73 10.55
C GLN A 261 5.10 -1.84 11.53
N LEU A 262 4.07 -2.57 11.97
CA LEU A 262 4.18 -3.84 12.67
C LEU A 262 3.47 -4.88 11.83
N THR A 263 4.09 -6.04 11.64
CA THR A 263 3.52 -7.18 10.91
C THR A 263 3.73 -8.46 11.69
N ALA A 264 2.74 -9.33 11.60
CA ALA A 264 2.88 -10.72 12.01
C ALA A 264 2.07 -11.58 11.03
N GLY A 265 2.63 -12.70 10.61
CA GLY A 265 2.05 -13.55 9.59
C GLY A 265 2.34 -15.02 9.81
N VAL A 266 1.48 -15.83 9.21
CA VAL A 266 1.67 -17.27 9.08
C VAL A 266 1.38 -17.63 7.63
N THR A 267 2.29 -18.40 7.04
CA THR A 267 2.21 -18.88 5.66
C THR A 267 2.30 -20.39 5.66
N ALA A 268 1.27 -21.08 5.19
CA ALA A 268 1.33 -22.52 4.93
C ALA A 268 1.70 -22.75 3.47
N SER A 269 2.68 -23.61 3.21
CA SER A 269 3.11 -23.96 1.84
C SER A 269 3.05 -25.47 1.64
N GLN A 270 2.42 -25.89 0.55
CA GLN A 270 2.35 -27.28 0.11
C GLN A 270 2.94 -27.40 -1.30
N THR A 271 3.97 -28.22 -1.46
CA THR A 271 4.55 -28.56 -2.76
C THR A 271 4.10 -29.96 -3.16
N ILE A 272 3.32 -30.05 -4.24
CA ILE A 272 2.81 -31.29 -4.82
C ILE A 272 3.66 -31.63 -6.04
N ARG A 273 4.40 -32.74 -5.97
CA ARG A 273 5.13 -33.32 -7.11
C ARG A 273 4.14 -33.97 -8.07
N LEU A 274 4.30 -33.67 -9.35
CA LEU A 274 3.39 -34.12 -10.42
C LEU A 274 4.00 -35.22 -11.30
N ASP A 275 5.30 -35.51 -11.15
CA ASP A 275 6.05 -36.45 -11.98
C ASP A 275 6.07 -37.89 -11.42
N GLY A 276 5.08 -38.27 -10.60
CA GLY A 276 4.98 -39.60 -9.99
C GLY A 276 5.80 -39.80 -8.72
N GLU A 277 6.54 -38.79 -8.27
CA GLU A 277 7.17 -38.78 -6.95
C GLU A 277 6.12 -38.56 -5.84
N THR A 278 6.22 -39.34 -4.77
CA THR A 278 5.31 -39.27 -3.61
C THR A 278 5.78 -38.29 -2.54
N ASP A 279 6.86 -37.55 -2.78
CA ASP A 279 7.49 -36.67 -1.80
C ASP A 279 6.84 -35.28 -1.78
N HIS A 280 5.60 -35.24 -1.30
CA HIS A 280 4.90 -33.99 -1.06
C HIS A 280 5.50 -33.28 0.15
N ARG A 281 5.85 -32.00 -0.03
CA ARG A 281 6.42 -31.18 1.05
C ARG A 281 5.34 -30.30 1.66
N PHE A 282 5.35 -30.21 2.99
CA PHE A 282 4.49 -29.28 3.71
C PHE A 282 5.30 -28.51 4.75
N SER A 283 5.17 -27.20 4.74
CA SER A 283 5.87 -26.32 5.67
C SER A 283 4.97 -25.17 6.14
N LEU A 284 5.24 -24.70 7.34
CA LEU A 284 4.62 -23.53 7.94
C LEU A 284 5.70 -22.49 8.22
N ASP A 285 5.58 -21.31 7.62
CA ASP A 285 6.41 -20.16 7.93
C ASP A 285 5.66 -19.22 8.87
N VAL A 286 6.32 -18.77 9.94
CA VAL A 286 5.81 -17.78 10.87
C VAL A 286 6.75 -16.58 10.84
N ASP A 287 6.21 -15.41 10.49
CA ASP A 287 6.98 -14.18 10.32
C ASP A 287 6.48 -13.05 11.23
N GLY A 288 7.41 -12.19 11.63
CA GLY A 288 7.16 -11.00 12.42
C GLY A 288 8.10 -9.87 12.01
N GLY A 289 7.59 -8.64 11.99
CA GLY A 289 8.36 -7.50 11.53
C GLY A 289 7.97 -6.20 12.19
N TRP A 290 8.96 -5.33 12.36
CA TRP A 290 8.82 -3.97 12.82
C TRP A 290 9.67 -3.04 11.96
N VAL A 291 9.06 -1.97 11.48
CA VAL A 291 9.73 -0.87 10.79
C VAL A 291 9.36 0.43 11.49
N GLN A 292 10.34 1.29 11.72
CA GLN A 292 10.14 2.62 12.30
C GLN A 292 10.93 3.66 11.54
N LEU A 293 10.34 4.83 11.37
CA LEU A 293 10.92 5.97 10.67
C LEU A 293 11.07 7.13 11.64
N TRP A 294 12.31 7.60 11.74
CA TRP A 294 12.75 8.66 12.62
C TRP A 294 13.08 9.87 11.73
N PRO A 295 12.16 10.85 11.60
CA PRO A 295 12.47 12.08 10.89
C PRO A 295 13.55 12.83 11.70
N LEU A 296 14.73 12.98 11.13
CA LEU A 296 15.86 13.65 11.78
C LEU A 296 15.86 15.15 11.46
N ALA A 297 15.58 15.48 10.21
CA ALA A 297 15.45 16.85 9.71
C ALA A 297 14.57 16.87 8.44
N HIS A 298 14.36 18.04 7.86
CA HIS A 298 13.71 18.15 6.56
C HIS A 298 14.48 17.33 5.53
N HIS A 299 13.80 16.41 4.83
CA HIS A 299 14.40 15.45 3.88
C HIS A 299 15.40 14.43 4.44
N HIS A 300 15.60 14.36 5.76
CA HIS A 300 16.49 13.40 6.40
C HIS A 300 15.71 12.45 7.30
N VAL A 301 15.78 11.16 7.00
CA VAL A 301 15.01 10.12 7.71
C VAL A 301 15.91 8.95 8.00
N LEU A 302 15.98 8.55 9.27
CA LEU A 302 16.54 7.26 9.65
C LEU A 302 15.42 6.22 9.70
N ALA A 303 15.57 5.13 8.97
CA ALA A 303 14.67 3.98 9.00
C ALA A 303 15.34 2.85 9.77
N SER A 304 14.61 2.23 10.69
CA SER A 304 15.03 1.01 11.39
C SER A 304 14.08 -0.13 11.06
N ARG A 305 14.64 -1.33 10.85
CA ARG A 305 13.89 -2.56 10.56
C ARG A 305 14.39 -3.69 11.45
N LEU A 306 13.45 -4.43 12.02
CA LEU A 306 13.67 -5.70 12.70
C LEU A 306 12.69 -6.71 12.13
N GLU A 307 13.17 -7.84 11.63
CA GLU A 307 12.32 -8.89 11.09
C GLU A 307 12.83 -10.25 11.55
N ALA A 308 11.93 -11.20 11.77
CA ALA A 308 12.28 -12.57 12.06
C ALA A 308 11.27 -13.50 11.39
N SER A 309 11.74 -14.64 10.90
CA SER A 309 10.91 -15.67 10.30
C SER A 309 11.47 -17.05 10.62
N MET A 310 10.56 -18.03 10.74
CA MET A 310 10.90 -19.42 11.03
C MET A 310 10.01 -20.36 10.23
N VAL A 311 10.64 -21.31 9.55
CA VAL A 311 10.01 -22.34 8.73
C VAL A 311 10.02 -23.65 9.50
N ILE A 312 8.83 -24.16 9.79
CA ILE A 312 8.58 -25.44 10.44
C ILE A 312 8.23 -26.44 9.34
N PRO A 313 9.14 -27.36 8.96
CA PRO A 313 8.79 -28.46 8.07
C PRO A 313 7.84 -29.41 8.82
N LEU A 314 6.68 -29.66 8.24
CA LEU A 314 5.63 -30.49 8.83
C LEU A 314 5.62 -31.90 8.23
N VAL A 315 6.02 -32.03 6.96
CA VAL A 315 6.16 -33.31 6.25
C VAL A 315 7.43 -33.28 5.41
N SER A 316 8.21 -34.37 5.52
CA SER A 316 9.49 -34.58 4.84
C SER A 316 10.58 -33.58 5.22
N GLN A 317 11.79 -33.77 4.68
CA GLN A 317 12.90 -32.83 4.84
C GLN A 317 12.60 -31.49 4.10
N PRO A 318 13.16 -30.36 4.57
CA PRO A 318 13.02 -29.09 3.86
C PRO A 318 13.72 -29.11 2.50
N GLU A 319 13.17 -28.36 1.54
CA GLU A 319 13.77 -28.04 0.24
C GLU A 319 14.20 -26.56 0.20
N PHE A 320 15.07 -26.14 -0.71
CA PHE A 320 15.58 -24.76 -0.74
C PHE A 320 14.46 -23.71 -0.85
N ARG A 321 13.40 -24.00 -1.62
CA ARG A 321 12.19 -23.17 -1.78
C ARG A 321 11.37 -22.98 -0.51
N SER A 322 11.53 -23.88 0.45
CA SER A 322 10.88 -23.79 1.76
C SER A 322 11.71 -22.99 2.76
N LEU A 323 13.02 -22.83 2.54
CA LEU A 323 13.92 -22.15 3.46
C LEU A 323 13.79 -20.63 3.38
N ASN A 324 14.08 -19.99 4.51
CA ASN A 324 14.25 -18.55 4.56
C ASN A 324 15.54 -18.13 3.87
N ARG A 325 15.45 -17.07 3.07
CA ARG A 325 16.58 -16.47 2.34
C ARG A 325 17.06 -15.23 3.07
N GLY A 326 18.36 -15.17 3.37
CA GLY A 326 18.99 -13.97 3.94
C GLY A 326 19.59 -13.03 2.90
N GLY A 327 19.90 -13.52 1.71
CA GLY A 327 20.51 -12.69 0.66
C GLY A 327 19.49 -12.05 -0.28
N GLY A 328 19.94 -11.06 -1.05
CA GLY A 328 19.19 -10.45 -2.15
C GLY A 328 18.23 -9.34 -1.72
N ILE A 329 17.18 -9.11 -2.53
CA ILE A 329 16.22 -8.02 -2.33
C ILE A 329 15.31 -8.37 -1.16
N GLY A 330 15.31 -7.54 -0.12
CA GLY A 330 14.54 -7.75 1.11
C GLY A 330 15.36 -8.35 2.26
N GLY A 331 16.51 -8.96 1.98
CA GLY A 331 17.50 -9.39 2.97
C GLY A 331 18.74 -8.49 2.97
N LEU A 332 19.92 -9.08 3.16
CA LEU A 332 21.22 -8.44 2.95
C LEU A 332 21.51 -8.31 1.45
N THR A 333 21.37 -7.11 0.91
CA THR A 333 21.63 -6.78 -0.50
C THR A 333 23.08 -7.00 -0.97
N GLY A 334 24.02 -7.22 -0.03
CA GLY A 334 25.43 -7.53 -0.35
C GLY A 334 25.65 -9.00 -0.71
N PHE A 335 24.68 -9.86 -0.42
CA PHE A 335 24.69 -11.29 -0.73
C PHE A 335 23.71 -11.57 -1.87
N THR A 336 23.99 -12.56 -2.70
CA THR A 336 23.00 -13.03 -3.68
C THR A 336 21.89 -13.80 -2.97
N ALA A 337 20.70 -13.90 -3.55
CA ALA A 337 19.58 -14.55 -2.85
C ALA A 337 19.71 -16.08 -2.75
N ASN A 338 20.77 -16.65 -3.33
CA ASN A 338 21.12 -18.06 -3.28
C ASN A 338 22.39 -18.34 -2.43
N GLU A 339 22.86 -17.37 -1.65
CA GLU A 339 24.04 -17.53 -0.79
C GLU A 339 23.70 -17.86 0.66
N LEU A 340 22.56 -17.39 1.15
CA LEU A 340 22.21 -17.43 2.56
C LEU A 340 20.84 -18.08 2.75
N PHE A 341 20.82 -19.27 3.35
CA PHE A 341 19.61 -20.03 3.64
C PHE A 341 19.59 -20.53 5.09
N GLY A 342 18.40 -20.63 5.66
CA GLY A 342 18.18 -21.26 6.95
C GLY A 342 16.71 -21.55 7.21
N LEU A 343 16.41 -22.41 8.19
CA LEU A 343 15.04 -22.59 8.67
C LEU A 343 14.54 -21.36 9.41
N ALA A 344 15.41 -20.68 10.16
CA ALA A 344 15.07 -19.45 10.85
C ALA A 344 16.06 -18.33 10.52
N ILE A 345 15.53 -17.11 10.43
CA ILE A 345 16.28 -15.90 10.16
C ILE A 345 15.82 -14.80 11.12
N ALA A 346 16.77 -14.00 11.60
CA ALA A 346 16.48 -12.71 12.22
C ALA A 346 17.35 -11.64 11.60
N VAL A 347 16.74 -10.51 11.27
CA VAL A 347 17.33 -9.40 10.53
C VAL A 347 17.19 -8.12 11.33
N ALA A 348 18.27 -7.34 11.41
CA ALA A 348 18.26 -5.99 11.91
C ALA A 348 18.94 -5.07 10.89
N ALA A 349 18.26 -4.01 10.46
CA ALA A 349 18.79 -3.08 9.47
C ALA A 349 18.49 -1.63 9.83
N LEU A 350 19.41 -0.76 9.41
CA LEU A 350 19.32 0.69 9.50
C LEU A 350 19.55 1.30 8.13
N GLU A 351 18.75 2.31 7.80
CA GLU A 351 18.88 3.04 6.54
C GLU A 351 18.69 4.54 6.78
N TYR A 352 19.73 5.31 6.52
CA TYR A 352 19.72 6.75 6.54
C TYR A 352 19.43 7.29 5.13
N ARG A 353 18.26 7.91 4.98
CA ARG A 353 17.77 8.50 3.74
C ARG A 353 17.99 10.01 3.75
N HIS A 354 18.43 10.54 2.63
CA HIS A 354 18.56 11.98 2.42
C HIS A 354 18.20 12.36 0.98
N VAL A 355 17.85 13.62 0.77
CA VAL A 355 17.64 14.19 -0.57
C VAL A 355 18.88 14.95 -0.99
N ILE A 356 19.31 14.75 -2.24
CA ILE A 356 20.44 15.44 -2.85
C ILE A 356 19.93 16.65 -3.63
N VAL A 357 18.89 16.45 -4.44
CA VAL A 357 18.23 17.50 -5.23
C VAL A 357 16.72 17.29 -5.18
N ASP A 358 15.97 18.35 -4.89
CA ASP A 358 14.50 18.32 -4.83
C ASP A 358 13.84 19.31 -5.81
N ASP A 359 12.52 19.20 -5.97
CA ASP A 359 11.67 19.97 -6.91
C ASP A 359 12.20 20.00 -8.35
N LEU A 360 12.78 18.88 -8.80
CA LEU A 360 13.05 18.68 -10.20
C LEU A 360 11.72 18.60 -10.97
N ARG A 361 11.74 19.15 -12.18
CA ARG A 361 10.62 19.11 -13.13
C ARG A 361 11.08 18.65 -14.49
N LEU A 362 12.05 17.72 -14.51
CA LEU A 362 12.65 17.23 -15.74
C LEU A 362 11.69 16.24 -16.40
N PRO A 363 11.15 16.57 -17.59
CA PRO A 363 10.32 15.63 -18.33
C PRO A 363 11.20 14.55 -18.96
N LEU A 364 10.93 13.31 -18.61
CA LEU A 364 11.49 12.12 -19.25
C LEU A 364 10.45 11.57 -20.21
N LEU A 365 10.73 11.67 -21.51
CA LEU A 365 9.86 11.21 -22.61
C LEU A 365 8.44 11.84 -22.57
N ASN A 366 8.25 12.99 -21.92
CA ASN A 366 6.95 13.65 -21.69
C ASN A 366 5.88 12.78 -21.01
N LEU A 367 6.27 11.63 -20.47
CA LEU A 367 5.40 10.67 -19.80
C LEU A 367 5.74 10.54 -18.32
N MET A 368 6.98 10.87 -17.95
CA MET A 368 7.48 10.76 -16.60
C MET A 368 8.14 12.07 -16.17
N TRP A 369 7.95 12.49 -14.93
CA TRP A 369 8.61 13.66 -14.37
C TRP A 369 9.50 13.24 -13.22
N LEU A 370 10.80 13.50 -13.34
CA LEU A 370 11.74 13.34 -12.23
C LEU A 370 11.54 14.49 -11.25
N ARG A 371 11.25 14.15 -9.99
CA ARG A 371 10.94 15.11 -8.92
C ARG A 371 12.06 15.28 -7.91
N THR A 372 12.68 14.17 -7.51
CA THR A 372 13.67 14.18 -6.44
C THR A 372 14.75 13.17 -6.76
N ILE A 373 16.01 13.55 -6.54
CA ILE A 373 17.15 12.63 -6.49
C ILE A 373 17.62 12.59 -5.03
N GLY A 374 17.77 11.40 -4.49
CA GLY A 374 18.19 11.19 -3.11
C GLY A 374 19.20 10.07 -2.97
N GLY A 375 19.72 9.92 -1.77
CA GLY A 375 20.62 8.85 -1.39
C GLY A 375 20.12 8.08 -0.17
N ALA A 376 20.58 6.85 -0.03
CA ALA A 376 20.31 6.02 1.14
C ALA A 376 21.61 5.30 1.57
N LEU A 377 22.18 5.68 2.72
CA LEU A 377 23.22 4.88 3.36
C LEU A 377 22.53 3.78 4.17
N PHE A 378 22.82 2.51 3.90
CA PHE A 378 22.16 1.41 4.57
C PHE A 378 23.17 0.38 5.07
N GLY A 379 22.80 -0.31 6.14
CA GLY A 379 23.54 -1.42 6.68
C GLY A 379 22.64 -2.31 7.50
N GLY A 380 23.05 -3.57 7.64
CA GLY A 380 22.24 -4.58 8.29
C GLY A 380 23.05 -5.79 8.71
N VAL A 381 22.48 -6.53 9.63
CA VAL A 381 22.99 -7.79 10.14
C VAL A 381 21.87 -8.81 10.14
N GLU A 382 22.23 -10.05 9.84
CA GLU A 382 21.32 -11.19 9.87
C GLU A 382 21.97 -12.35 10.61
N THR A 383 21.14 -13.12 11.30
CA THR A 383 21.53 -14.41 11.87
C THR A 383 20.62 -15.50 11.35
N LEU A 384 21.24 -16.57 10.85
CA LEU A 384 20.58 -17.68 10.19
C LEU A 384 20.77 -18.97 10.99
N SER A 385 19.74 -19.78 11.11
CA SER A 385 19.91 -21.16 11.54
C SER A 385 20.55 -22.01 10.43
N ARG A 386 20.80 -23.29 10.72
CA ARG A 386 21.13 -24.26 9.67
C ARG A 386 19.89 -24.55 8.80
N CYS A 387 20.11 -25.14 7.64
CA CYS A 387 19.06 -25.52 6.69
C CYS A 387 18.22 -26.72 7.13
N GLU A 388 18.77 -27.57 7.99
CA GLU A 388 18.12 -28.80 8.46
C GLU A 388 17.73 -28.74 9.94
N SER A 389 18.22 -27.73 10.67
CA SER A 389 17.93 -27.58 12.11
C SER A 389 18.06 -26.14 12.60
N TYR A 390 17.39 -25.85 13.71
CA TYR A 390 17.50 -24.57 14.41
C TYR A 390 18.78 -24.45 15.27
N GLN A 391 19.60 -25.50 15.32
CA GLN A 391 20.79 -25.52 16.17
C GLN A 391 21.82 -24.50 15.71
N GLY A 392 22.39 -23.77 16.67
CA GLY A 392 23.39 -22.74 16.40
C GLY A 392 22.81 -21.44 15.84
N TRP A 393 21.48 -21.28 15.78
CA TRP A 393 20.87 -19.97 15.53
C TRP A 393 21.30 -18.99 16.64
N PHE A 394 21.71 -17.78 16.27
CA PHE A 394 22.40 -16.80 17.12
C PHE A 394 23.83 -17.19 17.59
N GLY A 395 24.37 -18.35 17.19
CA GLY A 395 25.76 -18.72 17.49
C GLY A 395 26.78 -17.91 16.69
N GLY A 396 28.06 -17.89 17.10
CA GLY A 396 29.11 -17.10 16.43
C GLY A 396 29.33 -17.44 14.94
N GLY A 397 28.89 -18.62 14.51
CA GLY A 397 28.92 -19.05 13.12
C GLY A 397 27.77 -18.58 12.24
N SER A 398 26.75 -17.92 12.79
CA SER A 398 25.47 -17.67 12.12
C SER A 398 25.28 -16.24 11.58
N TRP A 399 26.21 -15.33 11.89
CA TRP A 399 26.06 -13.90 11.65
C TRP A 399 26.67 -13.46 10.33
N TYR A 400 25.89 -12.69 9.58
CA TYR A 400 26.26 -12.05 8.33
C TYR A 400 25.87 -10.58 8.40
N GLY A 401 26.56 -9.72 7.66
CA GLY A 401 26.20 -8.31 7.61
C GLY A 401 26.55 -7.68 6.28
N HIS A 402 26.07 -6.48 6.05
CA HIS A 402 26.44 -5.69 4.88
C HIS A 402 26.38 -4.20 5.20
N ILE A 403 27.07 -3.43 4.37
CA ILE A 403 26.96 -1.97 4.34
C ILE A 403 26.98 -1.51 2.89
N GLY A 404 26.19 -0.50 2.57
CA GLY A 404 26.08 -0.02 1.21
C GLY A 404 25.45 1.35 1.10
N TYR A 405 25.43 1.83 -0.14
CA TYR A 405 24.84 3.10 -0.50
C TYR A 405 23.96 2.95 -1.73
N GLY A 406 22.78 3.56 -1.67
CA GLY A 406 21.79 3.53 -2.73
C GLY A 406 21.55 4.91 -3.31
N LEU A 407 21.45 4.98 -4.63
CA LEU A 407 20.92 6.15 -5.34
C LEU A 407 19.44 5.96 -5.60
N THR A 408 18.66 7.00 -5.31
CA THR A 408 17.19 6.94 -5.39
C THR A 408 16.64 8.07 -6.25
N ALA A 409 15.60 7.77 -7.00
CA ALA A 409 14.89 8.74 -7.81
C ALA A 409 13.37 8.60 -7.62
N ARG A 410 12.72 9.74 -7.35
CA ARG A 410 11.25 9.83 -7.30
C ARG A 410 10.74 10.34 -8.64
N LEU A 411 9.90 9.54 -9.26
CA LEU A 411 9.33 9.82 -10.58
C LEU A 411 7.81 9.95 -10.44
N GLN A 412 7.17 10.70 -11.34
CA GLN A 412 5.72 10.69 -11.50
C GLN A 412 5.39 10.25 -12.92
N ILE A 413 4.66 9.15 -13.07
CA ILE A 413 4.16 8.69 -14.38
C ILE A 413 2.81 9.33 -14.64
N LEU A 414 2.64 9.91 -15.84
CA LEU A 414 1.42 10.61 -16.28
C LEU A 414 0.96 11.71 -15.32
N GLY A 415 1.89 12.28 -14.53
CA GLY A 415 1.62 13.35 -13.56
C GLY A 415 0.85 12.95 -12.30
N VAL A 416 0.47 11.68 -12.13
CA VAL A 416 -0.42 11.25 -11.03
C VAL A 416 0.17 10.12 -10.20
N THR A 417 0.87 9.17 -10.83
CA THR A 417 1.31 7.95 -10.14
C THR A 417 2.75 8.11 -9.66
N PRO A 418 3.01 8.23 -8.35
CA PRO A 418 4.37 8.27 -7.84
C PRO A 418 5.03 6.91 -8.07
N GLN A 419 6.25 6.95 -8.58
CA GLN A 419 7.11 5.80 -8.79
C GLN A 419 8.43 6.03 -8.05
N PHE A 420 9.02 4.92 -7.65
CA PHE A 420 10.26 4.91 -6.90
C PHE A 420 11.27 4.04 -7.63
N PHE A 421 12.43 4.62 -7.92
CA PHE A 421 13.56 3.93 -8.53
C PHE A 421 14.73 3.95 -7.56
N ARG A 422 15.45 2.83 -7.45
CA ARG A 422 16.59 2.66 -6.57
C ARG A 422 17.62 1.74 -7.18
N ILE A 423 18.89 2.15 -7.10
CA ILE A 423 20.06 1.34 -7.43
C ILE A 423 20.92 1.27 -6.18
N ASP A 424 21.22 0.06 -5.73
CA ASP A 424 22.01 -0.18 -4.53
C ASP A 424 23.37 -0.80 -4.88
N ALA A 425 24.42 -0.30 -4.23
CA ALA A 425 25.73 -0.93 -4.20
C ALA A 425 26.08 -1.23 -2.74
N SER A 426 26.52 -2.46 -2.45
CA SER A 426 26.87 -2.85 -1.07
C SER A 426 27.97 -3.89 -1.03
N VAL A 427 28.64 -3.95 0.11
CA VAL A 427 29.74 -4.88 0.39
C VAL A 427 29.28 -5.88 1.46
N PRO A 428 29.38 -7.20 1.21
CA PRO A 428 29.08 -8.21 2.22
C PRO A 428 30.20 -8.29 3.27
N ILE A 429 29.81 -8.48 4.52
CA ILE A 429 30.66 -8.65 5.69
C ILE A 429 30.38 -10.04 6.28
N GLY A 430 31.43 -10.81 6.53
CA GLY A 430 31.30 -12.16 7.08
C GLY A 430 30.86 -13.21 6.04
N ARG A 431 31.04 -12.93 4.74
CA ARG A 431 30.82 -13.91 3.66
C ARG A 431 31.79 -15.08 3.83
N ARG A 432 31.27 -16.30 3.74
CA ARG A 432 32.01 -17.55 3.91
C ARG A 432 31.76 -18.43 2.70
N THR A 433 32.83 -18.93 2.10
CA THR A 433 32.76 -19.89 0.99
C THR A 433 32.66 -21.31 1.53
N GLY A 434 32.00 -22.21 0.80
CA GLY A 434 32.03 -23.63 1.12
C GLY A 434 31.01 -24.07 2.18
N GLN A 435 29.98 -23.28 2.46
CA GLN A 435 28.92 -23.70 3.39
C GLN A 435 28.00 -24.72 2.74
N SER A 436 27.78 -25.84 3.43
CA SER A 436 26.82 -26.86 2.99
C SER A 436 25.41 -26.55 3.51
N CYS A 437 24.43 -26.58 2.63
CA CYS A 437 23.01 -26.48 2.93
C CYS A 437 22.28 -27.57 2.15
N LEU A 438 21.51 -28.43 2.83
CA LEU A 438 20.78 -29.55 2.20
C LEU A 438 21.69 -30.41 1.28
N GLY A 439 22.92 -30.67 1.72
CA GLY A 439 23.93 -31.42 0.95
C GLY A 439 24.58 -30.69 -0.23
N GLN A 440 24.18 -29.45 -0.55
CA GLN A 440 24.82 -28.64 -1.61
C GLN A 440 25.75 -27.58 -1.02
N VAL A 441 26.86 -27.31 -1.71
CA VAL A 441 27.81 -26.26 -1.33
C VAL A 441 27.38 -24.93 -1.96
N LEU A 442 27.10 -23.94 -1.11
CA LEU A 442 26.70 -22.60 -1.52
C LEU A 442 27.90 -21.76 -2.01
N PRO A 443 27.69 -20.85 -2.97
CA PRO A 443 28.73 -20.06 -3.63
C PRO A 443 29.36 -18.94 -2.77
#